data_AF-A0A937W0R1-F1
#
_entry.id   AF-A0A937W0R1-F1
#
_cell.length_a   1.000
_cell.length_b   1.000
_cell.length_c   1.000
_cell.angle_alpha   90.00
_cell.angle_beta   90.00
_cell.angle_gamma   90.00
#
_symmetry.space_group_name_H-M   'P 1'
#
loop_
_entity.id
_entity.type
_entity.pdbx_description
1 polymer ?
#
loop_
_entity_poly.entity_id
_entity_poly.type
_entity_poly.pdbx_seq_one_letter_code
_entity_poly.pdbx_strand_id
1 'polypeptide(L)'
;MRVLQIGLGSIGCAVSRLLVQKTGWTIVAAVDADPAKYGRDLGEVIGLGHSLGVTVQGDLSTLQDTDIDLAFLTTVSAFPAVLPTLSTLIQQGIDVVSSTEELFYPYHRYAAQAAALDELAKQHGVSLLGTGINPGFVMDTLVLVLTGACQHITRLAVTRVTNASGARASLQTKLGLGLPPELFAMHATQGQVGDFGLVDSLAFVAHILK
;
A
#
# COMPACT_ATOMS: atom_id res chain seq x y z
N MET A 1 -13.72 -12.90 8.27
CA MET A 1 -12.48 -12.14 8.45
C MET A 1 -12.82 -10.72 8.83
N ARG A 2 -12.29 -10.26 9.96
CA ARG A 2 -12.50 -8.94 10.53
C ARG A 2 -11.31 -8.08 10.17
N VAL A 3 -11.59 -6.93 9.59
CA VAL A 3 -10.55 -6.12 8.97
C VAL A 3 -10.49 -4.72 9.53
N LEU A 4 -9.27 -4.23 9.61
CA LEU A 4 -8.93 -2.86 9.95
C LEU A 4 -8.52 -2.13 8.66
N GLN A 5 -9.18 -1.01 8.35
CA GLN A 5 -8.73 -0.11 7.28
C GLN A 5 -7.88 1.03 7.85
N ILE A 6 -6.63 1.18 7.38
CA ILE A 6 -5.73 2.28 7.77
C ILE A 6 -5.46 3.17 6.56
N GLY A 7 -5.81 4.45 6.71
CA GLY A 7 -5.82 5.43 5.64
C GLY A 7 -7.11 5.32 4.82
N LEU A 8 -7.90 6.38 4.84
CA LEU A 8 -9.15 6.59 4.11
C LEU A 8 -8.95 7.69 3.06
N GLY A 9 -7.83 7.61 2.34
CA GLY A 9 -7.63 8.33 1.08
C GLY A 9 -8.40 7.65 -0.06
N SER A 10 -8.16 8.08 -1.31
CA SER A 10 -8.87 7.52 -2.47
C SER A 10 -8.76 5.99 -2.59
N ILE A 11 -7.58 5.42 -2.27
CA ILE A 11 -7.36 3.96 -2.31
C ILE A 11 -8.10 3.28 -1.17
N GLY A 12 -7.87 3.70 0.08
CA GLY A 12 -8.51 3.08 1.25
C GLY A 12 -10.03 3.14 1.22
N CYS A 13 -10.63 4.24 0.74
CA CYS A 13 -12.07 4.30 0.54
C CYS A 13 -12.55 3.33 -0.55
N ALA A 14 -11.78 3.14 -1.63
CA ALA A 14 -12.11 2.17 -2.67
C ALA A 14 -12.01 0.73 -2.18
N VAL A 15 -10.95 0.40 -1.42
CA VAL A 15 -10.77 -0.90 -0.75
C VAL A 15 -11.92 -1.16 0.21
N SER A 16 -12.27 -0.20 1.06
CA SER A 16 -13.38 -0.32 2.02
C SER A 16 -14.72 -0.57 1.33
N ARG A 17 -15.05 0.19 0.28
CA ARG A 17 -16.28 -0.02 -0.50
C ARG A 17 -16.33 -1.41 -1.12
N LEU A 18 -15.20 -1.92 -1.63
CA LEU A 18 -15.13 -3.27 -2.18
C LEU A 18 -15.32 -4.32 -1.08
N LEU A 19 -14.72 -4.14 0.09
CA LEU A 19 -14.83 -5.07 1.22
C LEU A 19 -16.27 -5.20 1.70
N VAL A 20 -17.01 -4.11 1.77
CA VAL A 20 -18.45 -4.11 2.13
C VAL A 20 -19.30 -4.95 1.17
N GLN A 21 -18.87 -5.08 -0.09
CA GLN A 21 -19.58 -5.88 -1.11
C GLN A 21 -19.20 -7.37 -1.06
N LYS A 22 -18.17 -7.77 -0.31
CA LYS A 22 -17.69 -9.16 -0.29
C LYS A 22 -18.22 -9.95 0.88
N THR A 23 -18.67 -11.17 0.60
CA THR A 23 -19.07 -12.14 1.62
C THR A 23 -17.85 -12.64 2.41
N GLY A 24 -17.98 -12.73 3.73
CA GLY A 24 -16.92 -13.24 4.61
C GLY A 24 -15.95 -12.19 5.14
N TRP A 25 -16.18 -10.91 4.83
CA TRP A 25 -15.36 -9.78 5.27
C TRP A 25 -16.22 -8.78 6.03
N THR A 26 -15.71 -8.30 7.17
CA THR A 26 -16.37 -7.30 7.99
C THR A 26 -15.35 -6.27 8.42
N ILE A 27 -15.54 -5.00 8.04
CA ILE A 27 -14.71 -3.92 8.56
C ILE A 27 -15.14 -3.68 10.01
N VAL A 28 -14.24 -3.87 10.96
CA VAL A 28 -14.52 -3.72 12.39
C VAL A 28 -13.89 -2.47 12.98
N ALA A 29 -12.87 -1.92 12.30
CA ALA A 29 -12.20 -0.70 12.71
C ALA A 29 -11.68 0.07 11.48
N ALA A 30 -11.56 1.39 11.65
CA ALA A 30 -10.99 2.27 10.65
C ALA A 30 -10.15 3.36 11.32
N VAL A 31 -8.98 3.64 10.75
CA VAL A 31 -8.04 4.65 11.22
C VAL A 31 -7.65 5.56 10.06
N ASP A 32 -7.63 6.86 10.30
CA ASP A 32 -7.04 7.84 9.40
C ASP A 32 -6.28 8.89 10.23
N ALA A 33 -5.32 9.58 9.61
CA ALA A 33 -4.55 10.63 10.27
C ALA A 33 -5.18 12.04 10.08
N ASP A 34 -6.19 12.17 9.21
CA ASP A 34 -6.93 13.40 8.96
C ASP A 34 -7.97 13.64 10.06
N PRO A 35 -7.79 14.67 10.91
CA PRO A 35 -8.71 14.95 12.01
C PRO A 35 -10.15 15.25 11.55
N ALA A 36 -10.34 15.68 10.29
CA ALA A 36 -11.67 15.92 9.74
C ALA A 36 -12.51 14.64 9.58
N LYS A 37 -11.90 13.46 9.75
CA LYS A 37 -12.58 12.16 9.67
C LYS A 37 -12.88 11.58 11.05
N TYR A 38 -12.27 12.08 12.12
CA TYR A 38 -12.36 11.47 13.45
C TYR A 38 -13.80 11.50 13.98
N GLY A 39 -14.23 10.40 14.60
CA GLY A 39 -15.57 10.28 15.17
C GLY A 39 -16.69 10.12 14.15
N ARG A 40 -16.39 10.21 12.85
CA ARG A 40 -17.38 9.99 11.78
C ARG A 40 -17.57 8.50 11.52
N ASP A 41 -18.75 8.14 11.04
CA ASP A 41 -19.03 6.78 10.59
C ASP A 41 -18.30 6.49 9.28
N LEU A 42 -17.70 5.30 9.18
CA LEU A 42 -16.94 4.85 8.02
C LEU A 42 -17.80 4.86 6.74
N GLY A 43 -19.06 4.45 6.82
CA GLY A 43 -20.00 4.43 5.70
C GLY A 43 -20.23 5.82 5.10
N GLU A 44 -20.24 6.86 5.94
CA GLU A 44 -20.27 8.25 5.48
C GLU A 44 -18.95 8.64 4.82
N VAL A 45 -17.81 8.35 5.46
CA VAL A 45 -16.47 8.74 4.97
C VAL A 45 -16.16 8.09 3.61
N ILE A 46 -16.59 6.84 3.39
CA ILE A 46 -16.38 6.13 2.13
C ILE A 46 -17.52 6.35 1.13
N GLY A 47 -18.55 7.14 1.47
CA GLY A 47 -19.59 7.59 0.55
C GLY A 47 -20.65 6.53 0.19
N LEU A 48 -21.04 5.67 1.14
CA LEU A 48 -22.08 4.66 0.92
C LEU A 48 -23.51 5.19 1.09
N GLY A 49 -23.69 6.40 1.65
CA GLY A 49 -25.01 6.97 1.92
C GLY A 49 -25.78 6.29 3.06
N HIS A 50 -25.13 5.40 3.82
CA HIS A 50 -25.65 4.78 5.03
C HIS A 50 -24.50 4.48 5.99
N SER A 51 -24.84 4.34 7.28
CA SER A 51 -23.87 4.05 8.34
C SER A 51 -23.46 2.57 8.32
N LEU A 52 -22.18 2.31 8.61
CA LEU A 52 -21.64 0.97 8.84
C LEU A 52 -21.50 0.62 10.32
N GLY A 53 -21.73 1.57 11.22
CA GLY A 53 -21.55 1.42 12.66
C GLY A 53 -20.07 1.35 13.09
N VAL A 54 -19.16 1.78 12.21
CA VAL A 54 -17.71 1.77 12.47
C VAL A 54 -17.22 3.20 12.55
N THR A 55 -16.81 3.63 13.73
CA THR A 55 -16.28 4.97 13.96
C THR A 55 -14.82 5.06 13.51
N VAL A 56 -14.49 6.09 12.73
CA VAL A 56 -13.10 6.36 12.34
C VAL A 56 -12.33 6.94 13.51
N GLN A 57 -11.23 6.27 13.86
CA GLN A 57 -10.31 6.66 14.93
C GLN A 57 -9.08 7.38 14.37
N GLY A 58 -8.42 8.18 15.23
CA GLY A 58 -7.21 8.91 14.86
C GLY A 58 -5.92 8.12 14.98
N ASP A 59 -5.92 7.04 15.76
CA ASP A 59 -4.73 6.24 16.02
C ASP A 59 -5.06 4.80 16.41
N LEU A 60 -4.08 3.92 16.27
CA LEU A 60 -4.20 2.48 16.57
C LEU A 60 -4.33 2.16 18.06
N SER A 61 -3.88 3.05 18.96
CA SER A 61 -3.93 2.79 20.41
C SER A 61 -5.35 2.76 20.96
N THR A 62 -6.30 3.32 20.22
CA THR A 62 -7.74 3.26 20.53
C THR A 62 -8.39 1.89 20.25
N LEU A 63 -7.67 0.96 19.62
CA LEU A 63 -8.21 -0.32 19.14
C LEU A 63 -7.87 -1.54 20.03
N GLN A 64 -7.41 -1.32 21.26
CA GLN A 64 -6.80 -2.36 22.13
C GLN A 64 -7.64 -3.63 22.37
N ASP A 65 -8.97 -3.54 22.27
CA ASP A 65 -9.89 -4.68 22.46
C ASP A 65 -10.64 -5.07 21.18
N THR A 66 -10.20 -4.59 20.01
CA THR A 66 -10.84 -4.93 18.74
C THR A 66 -10.19 -6.16 18.16
N ASP A 67 -10.99 -7.21 17.98
CA ASP A 67 -10.50 -8.46 17.43
C ASP A 67 -10.39 -8.37 15.89
N ILE A 68 -9.16 -8.24 15.40
CA ILE A 68 -8.79 -7.91 14.02
C ILE A 68 -7.93 -9.04 13.46
N ASP A 69 -8.32 -9.58 12.30
CA ASP A 69 -7.56 -10.65 11.63
C ASP A 69 -6.53 -10.05 10.64
N LEU A 70 -6.91 -8.98 9.94
CA LEU A 70 -6.12 -8.40 8.85
C LEU A 70 -6.26 -6.87 8.78
N ALA A 71 -5.15 -6.17 8.59
CA ALA A 71 -5.12 -4.74 8.30
C ALA A 71 -4.83 -4.44 6.83
N PHE A 72 -5.60 -3.52 6.25
CA PHE A 72 -5.29 -2.89 4.96
C PHE A 72 -4.63 -1.53 5.20
N LEU A 73 -3.33 -1.41 4.87
CA LEU A 73 -2.55 -0.19 5.05
C LEU A 73 -2.36 0.56 3.72
N THR A 74 -3.10 1.65 3.54
CA THR A 74 -3.13 2.42 2.28
C THR A 74 -2.80 3.91 2.47
N THR A 75 -1.69 4.19 3.14
CA THR A 75 -1.30 5.55 3.59
C THR A 75 -0.30 6.21 2.65
N VAL A 76 0.97 5.79 2.69
CA VAL A 76 2.09 6.43 2.00
C VAL A 76 2.96 5.42 1.26
N SER A 77 3.78 5.93 0.34
CA SER A 77 4.63 5.11 -0.54
C SER A 77 5.94 4.65 0.07
N ALA A 78 6.46 5.41 1.05
CA ALA A 78 7.79 5.18 1.59
C ALA A 78 7.78 4.09 2.69
N PHE A 79 8.62 3.08 2.53
CA PHE A 79 8.70 1.96 3.49
C PHE A 79 9.12 2.43 4.90
N PRO A 80 10.13 3.30 5.07
CA PRO A 80 10.51 3.79 6.41
C PRO A 80 9.39 4.52 7.14
N ALA A 81 8.47 5.16 6.42
CA ALA A 81 7.37 5.92 7.02
C ALA A 81 6.26 5.01 7.58
N VAL A 82 6.12 3.79 7.06
CA VAL A 82 5.12 2.82 7.53
C VAL A 82 5.66 1.81 8.54
N LEU A 83 6.99 1.69 8.67
CA LEU A 83 7.63 0.75 9.60
C LEU A 83 7.04 0.77 11.02
N PRO A 84 6.84 1.92 11.68
CA PRO A 84 6.27 1.94 13.03
C PRO A 84 4.85 1.34 13.07
N THR A 85 4.02 1.65 12.07
CA THR A 85 2.66 1.09 11.95
C THR A 85 2.71 -0.42 11.72
N LEU A 86 3.58 -0.89 10.83
CA LEU A 86 3.74 -2.32 10.55
C LEU A 86 4.18 -3.09 11.80
N SER A 87 5.19 -2.59 12.52
CA SER A 87 5.66 -3.21 13.75
C SER A 87 4.56 -3.33 14.81
N THR A 88 3.76 -2.28 15.00
CA THR A 88 2.62 -2.30 15.94
C THR A 88 1.60 -3.37 15.56
N LEU A 89 1.21 -3.46 14.28
CA LEU A 89 0.23 -4.44 13.82
C LEU A 89 0.75 -5.88 13.97
N ILE A 90 2.02 -6.10 13.61
CA ILE A 90 2.66 -7.40 13.76
C ILE A 90 2.71 -7.83 15.23
N GLN A 91 3.08 -6.93 16.13
CA GLN A 91 3.12 -7.20 17.57
C GLN A 91 1.74 -7.51 18.17
N GLN A 92 0.68 -7.01 17.53
CA GLN A 92 -0.71 -7.33 17.87
C GLN A 92 -1.21 -8.64 17.25
N GLY A 93 -0.37 -9.36 16.48
CA GLY A 93 -0.77 -10.60 15.82
C GLY A 93 -1.68 -10.39 14.61
N ILE A 94 -1.65 -9.21 13.99
CA ILE A 94 -2.51 -8.84 12.86
C ILE A 94 -1.73 -9.01 11.55
N ASP A 95 -2.30 -9.78 10.60
CA ASP A 95 -1.78 -9.85 9.23
C ASP A 95 -1.92 -8.49 8.54
N VAL A 96 -1.06 -8.18 7.57
CA VAL A 96 -1.09 -6.88 6.89
C VAL A 96 -0.98 -7.02 5.37
N VAL A 97 -1.90 -6.36 4.67
CA VAL A 97 -1.80 -6.08 3.23
C VAL A 97 -1.66 -4.57 3.05
N SER A 98 -0.68 -4.14 2.27
CA SER A 98 -0.37 -2.72 2.11
C SER A 98 -0.21 -2.31 0.66
N SER A 99 -0.62 -1.07 0.35
CA SER A 99 -0.37 -0.43 -0.95
C SER A 99 0.87 0.46 -0.97
N THR A 100 1.73 0.39 0.05
CA THR A 100 3.00 1.13 0.11
C THR A 100 3.95 0.60 -0.96
N GLU A 101 4.30 1.43 -1.93
CA GLU A 101 5.10 0.98 -3.09
C GLU A 101 6.46 0.37 -2.69
N GLU A 102 7.22 1.02 -1.82
CA GLU A 102 8.55 0.54 -1.41
C GLU A 102 8.50 -0.74 -0.53
N LEU A 103 7.32 -1.11 -0.04
CA LEU A 103 7.10 -2.34 0.72
C LEU A 103 6.90 -3.56 -0.19
N PHE A 104 6.72 -3.39 -1.50
CA PHE A 104 6.56 -4.51 -2.43
C PHE A 104 7.79 -5.44 -2.44
N TYR A 105 8.99 -4.87 -2.49
CA TYR A 105 10.24 -5.63 -2.43
C TYR A 105 11.36 -4.86 -1.73
N PRO A 106 11.24 -4.63 -0.40
CA PRO A 106 12.12 -3.72 0.34
C PRO A 106 13.55 -4.26 0.50
N TYR A 107 13.79 -5.55 0.21
CA TYR A 107 15.07 -6.22 0.39
C TYR A 107 16.22 -5.62 -0.43
N HIS A 108 15.93 -4.88 -1.50
CA HIS A 108 16.97 -4.21 -2.29
C HIS A 108 17.43 -2.89 -1.65
N ARG A 109 16.47 -2.04 -1.26
CA ARG A 109 16.73 -0.68 -0.77
C ARG A 109 16.92 -0.60 0.75
N TYR A 110 16.26 -1.49 1.48
CA TYR A 110 16.11 -1.46 2.94
C TYR A 110 16.39 -2.84 3.55
N ALA A 111 17.43 -3.53 3.08
CA ALA A 111 17.71 -4.93 3.42
C ALA A 111 17.69 -5.21 4.94
N ALA A 112 18.32 -4.34 5.74
CA ALA A 112 18.39 -4.52 7.19
C ALA A 112 17.01 -4.33 7.86
N GLN A 113 16.25 -3.30 7.46
CA GLN A 113 14.91 -3.05 7.99
C GLN A 113 13.91 -4.13 7.54
N ALA A 114 14.01 -4.58 6.29
CA ALA A 114 13.19 -5.66 5.74
C ALA A 114 13.44 -6.98 6.49
N ALA A 115 14.71 -7.33 6.74
CA ALA A 115 15.07 -8.52 7.50
C ALA A 115 14.56 -8.44 8.96
N ALA A 116 14.72 -7.29 9.61
CA ALA A 116 14.22 -7.10 10.97
C ALA A 116 12.69 -7.23 11.05
N LEU A 117 11.96 -6.69 10.07
CA LEU A 117 10.50 -6.77 10.01
C LEU A 117 10.02 -8.20 9.70
N ASP A 118 10.70 -8.92 8.82
CA ASP A 118 10.43 -10.32 8.48
C ASP A 118 10.63 -11.23 9.71
N GLU A 119 11.71 -11.05 10.46
CA GLU A 119 11.92 -11.78 11.72
C GLU A 119 10.87 -11.45 12.77
N LEU A 120 10.46 -10.18 12.88
CA LEU A 120 9.36 -9.78 13.77
C LEU A 120 8.04 -10.46 13.38
N ALA A 121 7.72 -10.51 12.08
CA ALA A 121 6.51 -11.16 11.57
C ALA A 121 6.50 -12.66 11.88
N LYS A 122 7.62 -13.35 11.64
CA LYS A 122 7.79 -14.78 11.98
C LYS A 122 7.62 -15.05 13.48
N GLN A 123 8.19 -14.20 14.34
CA GLN A 123 8.08 -14.33 15.80
C GLN A 123 6.63 -14.24 16.29
N HIS A 124 5.79 -13.48 15.61
CA HIS A 124 4.38 -13.30 15.96
C HIS A 124 3.43 -14.19 15.14
N GLY A 125 3.97 -14.97 14.19
CA GLY A 125 3.18 -15.88 13.36
C GLY A 125 2.24 -15.18 12.36
N VAL A 126 2.60 -13.97 11.92
CA VAL A 126 1.79 -13.16 10.98
C VAL A 126 2.47 -13.01 9.63
N SER A 127 1.67 -12.61 8.64
CA SER A 127 2.10 -12.36 7.27
C SER A 127 1.98 -10.88 6.90
N LEU A 128 2.94 -10.41 6.08
CA LEU A 128 2.96 -9.07 5.53
C LEU A 128 3.09 -9.13 4.00
N LEU A 129 2.24 -8.40 3.29
CA LEU A 129 2.26 -8.32 1.83
C LEU A 129 2.15 -6.86 1.36
N GLY A 130 3.19 -6.35 0.71
CA GLY A 130 3.10 -5.16 -0.13
C GLY A 130 2.59 -5.53 -1.53
N THR A 131 1.52 -4.89 -2.00
CA THR A 131 0.96 -5.16 -3.34
C THR A 131 0.19 -3.96 -3.89
N GLY A 132 -0.21 -4.04 -5.15
CA GLY A 132 -0.85 -2.94 -5.88
C GLY A 132 -0.85 -3.20 -7.38
N ILE A 133 -1.21 -2.19 -8.17
CA ILE A 133 -1.16 -2.30 -9.62
C ILE A 133 0.28 -2.15 -10.13
N ASN A 134 1.04 -1.20 -9.58
CA ASN A 134 2.48 -1.03 -9.78
C ASN A 134 3.07 -0.30 -8.58
N PRO A 135 3.95 -0.92 -7.80
CA PRO A 135 4.35 -2.33 -7.90
C PRO A 135 3.25 -3.29 -7.39
N GLY A 136 3.28 -4.57 -7.79
CA GLY A 136 2.39 -5.64 -7.31
C GLY A 136 1.62 -6.42 -8.38
N PHE A 137 1.55 -5.91 -9.62
CA PHE A 137 0.88 -6.64 -10.71
C PHE A 137 1.50 -6.39 -12.09
N VAL A 138 1.27 -5.20 -12.68
CA VAL A 138 1.45 -4.97 -14.12
C VAL A 138 2.89 -5.11 -14.59
N MET A 139 3.85 -4.58 -13.82
CA MET A 139 5.26 -4.54 -14.20
C MET A 139 6.13 -5.55 -13.44
N ASP A 140 5.51 -6.48 -12.71
CA ASP A 140 6.19 -7.48 -11.89
C ASP A 140 5.51 -8.86 -11.98
N THR A 141 4.43 -9.10 -11.24
CA THR A 141 3.77 -10.41 -11.15
C THR A 141 3.28 -10.89 -12.52
N LEU A 142 2.66 -10.02 -13.31
CA LEU A 142 2.22 -10.35 -14.67
C LEU A 142 3.43 -10.67 -15.58
N VAL A 143 4.53 -9.94 -15.42
CA VAL A 143 5.76 -10.19 -16.19
C VAL A 143 6.29 -11.58 -15.87
N LEU A 144 6.37 -11.94 -14.59
CA LEU A 144 6.81 -13.27 -14.16
C LEU A 144 5.90 -14.39 -14.69
N VAL A 145 4.59 -14.22 -14.60
CA VAL A 145 3.61 -15.18 -15.15
C VAL A 145 3.86 -15.39 -16.65
N LEU A 146 4.03 -14.33 -17.43
CA LEU A 146 4.28 -14.42 -18.87
C LEU A 146 5.62 -15.11 -19.19
N THR A 147 6.65 -14.90 -18.37
CA THR A 147 7.95 -15.58 -18.54
C THR A 147 7.92 -17.07 -18.26
N GLY A 148 6.90 -17.60 -17.58
CA GLY A 148 6.77 -19.03 -17.28
C GLY A 148 6.68 -19.92 -18.52
N ALA A 149 6.35 -19.36 -19.69
CA ALA A 149 6.34 -20.08 -20.97
C ALA A 149 7.67 -20.00 -21.76
N CYS A 150 8.67 -19.25 -21.25
CA CYS A 150 9.94 -19.04 -21.93
C CYS A 150 10.99 -20.06 -21.48
N GLN A 151 11.70 -20.67 -22.44
CA GLN A 151 12.86 -21.53 -22.14
C GLN A 151 14.14 -20.72 -21.88
N HIS A 152 14.24 -19.52 -22.47
CA HIS A 152 15.39 -18.63 -22.32
C HIS A 152 14.94 -17.18 -22.42
N ILE A 153 15.43 -16.33 -21.52
CA ILE A 153 15.09 -14.91 -21.44
C ILE A 153 16.38 -14.11 -21.60
N THR A 154 16.47 -13.32 -22.68
CA THR A 154 17.63 -12.44 -22.94
C THR A 154 17.34 -10.98 -22.59
N ARG A 155 16.08 -10.55 -22.68
CA ARG A 155 15.66 -9.18 -22.40
C ARG A 155 14.18 -9.13 -22.01
N LEU A 156 13.88 -8.30 -21.02
CA LEU A 156 12.51 -7.88 -20.70
C LEU A 156 12.37 -6.38 -20.97
N ALA A 157 11.22 -6.00 -21.52
CA ALA A 157 10.85 -4.61 -21.71
C ALA A 157 9.37 -4.46 -21.38
N VAL A 158 9.06 -3.54 -20.46
CA VAL A 158 7.70 -3.28 -20.00
C VAL A 158 7.45 -1.78 -20.12
N THR A 159 6.33 -1.41 -20.72
CA THR A 159 5.90 -0.01 -20.80
C THR A 159 4.48 0.09 -20.30
N ARG A 160 4.28 0.94 -19.30
CA ARG A 160 2.97 1.27 -18.76
C ARG A 160 2.66 2.73 -19.07
N VAL A 161 1.57 2.97 -19.79
CA VAL A 161 1.08 4.31 -20.10
C VAL A 161 -0.25 4.50 -19.37
N THR A 162 -0.37 5.58 -18.60
CA THR A 162 -1.60 5.90 -17.86
C THR A 162 -2.04 7.32 -18.14
N ASN A 163 -3.36 7.52 -18.24
CA ASN A 163 -3.92 8.86 -18.27
C ASN A 163 -3.99 9.43 -16.85
N ALA A 164 -3.25 10.51 -16.60
CA ALA A 164 -3.27 11.23 -15.33
C ALA A 164 -4.27 12.41 -15.31
N SER A 165 -5.03 12.63 -16.38
CA SER A 165 -6.13 13.59 -16.38
C SER A 165 -7.15 13.22 -15.30
N GLY A 166 -7.47 14.17 -14.42
CA GLY A 166 -8.37 13.92 -13.29
C GLY A 166 -7.77 13.04 -12.19
N ALA A 167 -6.45 12.80 -12.19
CA ALA A 167 -5.78 12.09 -11.12
C ALA A 167 -6.07 12.75 -9.75
N ARG A 168 -6.16 11.94 -8.70
CA ARG A 168 -6.24 12.43 -7.31
C ARG A 168 -5.06 13.37 -7.01
N ALA A 169 -5.28 14.38 -6.15
CA ALA A 169 -4.26 15.39 -5.81
C ALA A 169 -2.91 14.77 -5.41
N SER A 170 -2.92 13.71 -4.59
CA SER A 170 -1.71 12.97 -4.20
C SER A 170 -0.93 12.38 -5.38
N LEU A 171 -1.61 11.89 -6.41
CA LEU A 171 -0.96 11.39 -7.62
C LEU A 171 -0.46 12.54 -8.49
N GLN A 172 -1.19 13.67 -8.56
CA GLN A 172 -0.72 14.85 -9.28
C GLN A 172 0.59 15.38 -8.68
N THR A 173 0.65 15.52 -7.35
CA THR A 173 1.85 15.92 -6.62
C THR A 173 3.00 14.92 -6.85
N LYS A 174 2.74 13.62 -6.74
CA LYS A 174 3.73 12.57 -7.01
C LYS A 174 4.29 12.64 -8.43
N LEU A 175 3.45 12.94 -9.43
CA LEU A 175 3.86 13.06 -10.82
C LEU A 175 4.45 14.43 -11.16
N GLY A 176 4.50 15.37 -10.21
CA GLY A 176 4.97 16.73 -10.46
C GLY A 176 4.09 17.53 -11.43
N LEU A 177 2.80 17.17 -11.56
CA LEU A 177 1.89 17.88 -12.46
C LEU A 177 1.68 19.32 -11.99
N GLY A 178 1.83 20.26 -12.91
CA GLY A 178 1.69 21.69 -12.64
C GLY A 178 2.98 22.37 -12.13
N LEU A 179 4.08 21.64 -11.95
CA LEU A 179 5.38 22.25 -11.62
C LEU A 179 5.98 22.95 -12.87
N PRO A 180 6.67 24.09 -12.68
CA PRO A 180 7.56 24.65 -13.69
C PRO A 180 8.64 23.63 -14.09
N PRO A 181 9.11 23.61 -15.35
CA PRO A 181 10.08 22.64 -15.85
C PRO A 181 11.36 22.53 -15.00
N GLU A 182 11.86 23.65 -14.48
CA GLU A 182 13.08 23.71 -13.69
C GLU A 182 12.89 23.03 -12.32
N LEU A 183 11.75 23.28 -11.67
CA LEU A 183 11.39 22.65 -10.40
C LEU A 183 11.10 21.17 -10.60
N PHE A 184 10.43 20.80 -11.70
CA PHE A 184 10.23 19.40 -12.04
C PHE A 184 11.56 18.66 -12.21
N ALA A 185 12.51 19.23 -12.98
CA ALA A 185 13.82 18.62 -13.19
C ALA A 185 14.61 18.47 -11.88
N MET A 186 14.58 19.49 -11.02
CA MET A 186 15.20 19.43 -9.69
C MET A 186 14.56 18.31 -8.84
N HIS A 187 13.24 18.25 -8.74
CA HIS A 187 12.56 17.23 -7.95
C HIS A 187 12.78 15.82 -8.53
N ALA A 188 12.82 15.67 -9.85
CA ALA A 188 13.06 14.40 -10.52
C ALA A 188 14.47 13.88 -10.21
N THR A 189 15.51 14.74 -10.28
CA THR A 189 16.88 14.36 -9.91
C THR A 189 17.02 14.02 -8.42
N GLN A 190 16.20 14.60 -7.56
CA GLN A 190 16.14 14.30 -6.13
C GLN A 190 15.25 13.10 -5.79
N GLY A 191 14.60 12.47 -6.79
CA GLY A 191 13.68 11.36 -6.58
C GLY A 191 12.41 11.72 -5.80
N GLN A 192 11.99 13.00 -5.85
CA GLN A 192 10.79 13.50 -5.15
C GLN A 192 9.52 13.43 -6.01
N VAL A 193 9.67 13.30 -7.33
CA VAL A 193 8.58 13.07 -8.27
C VAL A 193 8.90 11.87 -9.16
N GLY A 194 7.85 11.19 -9.63
CA GLY A 194 7.95 10.01 -10.49
C GLY A 194 7.41 8.75 -9.84
N ASP A 195 7.85 7.59 -10.33
CA ASP A 195 7.43 6.29 -9.79
C ASP A 195 8.42 5.82 -8.72
N PHE A 196 7.93 5.71 -7.47
CA PHE A 196 8.74 5.27 -6.33
C PHE A 196 8.95 3.75 -6.25
N GLY A 197 8.15 2.94 -6.95
CA GLY A 197 8.17 1.48 -6.85
C GLY A 197 8.80 0.77 -8.06
N LEU A 198 9.17 1.51 -9.12
CA LEU A 198 9.74 0.91 -10.33
C LEU A 198 11.04 0.14 -10.06
N VAL A 199 11.88 0.69 -9.18
CA VAL A 199 13.13 0.04 -8.74
C VAL A 199 12.83 -1.27 -8.00
N ASP A 200 11.80 -1.27 -7.16
CA ASP A 200 11.38 -2.43 -6.38
C ASP A 200 10.79 -3.53 -7.29
N SER A 201 9.96 -3.18 -8.28
CA SER A 201 9.49 -4.13 -9.31
C SER A 201 10.65 -4.75 -10.09
N LEU A 202 11.62 -3.94 -10.53
CA LEU A 202 12.78 -4.44 -11.27
C LEU A 202 13.64 -5.36 -10.41
N ALA A 203 13.92 -4.97 -9.16
CA ALA A 203 14.70 -5.77 -8.24
C ALA A 203 14.03 -7.11 -7.93
N PHE A 204 12.71 -7.11 -7.74
CA PHE A 204 11.92 -8.33 -7.55
C PHE A 204 11.99 -9.26 -8.76
N VAL A 205 11.70 -8.76 -9.96
CA VAL A 205 11.76 -9.56 -11.20
C VAL A 205 13.16 -10.12 -11.41
N ALA A 206 14.20 -9.30 -11.21
CA ALA A 206 15.59 -9.73 -11.32
C ALA A 206 16.00 -10.73 -10.23
N HIS A 207 15.37 -10.73 -9.06
CA HIS A 207 15.60 -11.73 -8.02
C HIS A 207 14.99 -13.08 -8.39
N ILE A 208 13.76 -13.08 -8.91
CA ILE A 208 13.02 -14.31 -9.24
C ILE A 208 13.55 -15.01 -10.50
N LEU A 209 14.04 -14.26 -11.49
CA LEU A 209 14.52 -14.83 -12.77
C LEU A 209 16.01 -15.21 -12.78
N LYS A 210 16.69 -15.17 -11.62
CA LYS A 210 18.05 -15.70 -11.48
C LYS A 210 18.04 -17.22 -11.46
#